data_AF-A0A977PLF3-F1
#
_entry.id   AF-A0A977PLF3-F1
#
_cell.length_a   1.000
_cell.length_b   1.000
_cell.length_c   1.000
_cell.angle_alpha   90.00
_cell.angle_beta   90.00
_cell.angle_gamma   90.00
#
_symmetry.space_group_name_H-M   'P 1'
#
loop_
_entity.id
_entity.type
_entity.pdbx_description
1 polymer ?
#
loop_
_entity_poly.entity_id
_entity_poly.type
_entity_poly.pdbx_seq_one_letter_code
_entity_poly.pdbx_strand_id
1 'polypeptide(L)'
;MSEESGLDLNRDERRPVWGTTMTRKPDFLRQIFNVILAKHQDELEPRNVSELRKMVWVAENKFKFSSFENPDPTENLKKFFESKEFGEVLRLLKQHERVVEDLIEEIKKYYGEELASIIKRRLEEIKSMEE
;
A
#
# COMPACT_ATOMS: atom_id res chain seq x y z
N MET A 1 -18.24 -46.63 48.58
CA MET A 1 -17.08 -46.60 47.65
C MET A 1 -17.59 -45.87 46.43
N SER A 2 -17.41 -44.56 46.40
CA SER A 2 -16.33 -43.88 45.66
C SER A 2 -16.84 -43.53 44.26
N GLU A 3 -16.75 -42.35 43.68
CA GLU A 3 -16.16 -41.05 44.01
C GLU A 3 -16.79 -40.03 43.04
N GLU A 4 -16.87 -38.76 43.45
CA GLU A 4 -17.11 -37.60 42.57
C GLU A 4 -15.95 -37.40 41.57
N SER A 5 -16.18 -36.48 40.62
CA SER A 5 -15.20 -35.79 39.74
C SER A 5 -15.04 -36.41 38.34
N GLY A 6 -15.00 -35.65 37.25
CA GLY A 6 -14.93 -34.21 37.10
C GLY A 6 -15.18 -33.80 35.65
N LEU A 7 -15.56 -32.53 35.50
CA LEU A 7 -15.48 -31.78 34.26
C LEU A 7 -14.09 -31.96 33.61
N ASP A 8 -14.08 -32.22 32.30
CA ASP A 8 -12.98 -31.74 31.46
C ASP A 8 -13.57 -31.22 30.14
N LEU A 9 -14.07 -29.98 30.21
CA LEU A 9 -14.24 -29.10 29.06
C LEU A 9 -12.85 -28.70 28.58
N ASN A 10 -12.11 -29.64 27.98
CA ASN A 10 -10.82 -29.36 27.38
C ASN A 10 -10.75 -30.01 26.00
N ARG A 11 -11.48 -29.41 25.05
CA ARG A 11 -11.10 -29.55 23.64
C ARG A 11 -10.39 -28.28 23.20
N ASP A 12 -9.19 -28.18 23.77
CA ASP A 12 -7.96 -27.65 23.19
C ASP A 12 -8.17 -26.58 22.12
N GLU A 13 -7.97 -25.35 22.57
CA GLU A 13 -7.72 -24.14 21.82
C GLU A 13 -6.60 -24.30 20.78
N ARG A 14 -6.92 -24.91 19.63
CA ARG A 14 -6.13 -24.73 18.42
C ARG A 14 -6.95 -24.04 17.35
N ARG A 15 -7.49 -22.87 17.69
CA ARG A 15 -7.60 -21.83 16.67
C ARG A 15 -6.17 -21.48 16.29
N PRO A 16 -5.77 -21.56 15.01
CA PRO A 16 -4.51 -20.98 14.61
C PRO A 16 -4.59 -19.52 15.02
N VAL A 17 -3.79 -19.15 16.02
CA VAL A 17 -3.37 -17.78 16.21
C VAL A 17 -2.72 -17.49 14.87
N TRP A 18 -3.39 -16.74 14.00
CA TRP A 18 -2.77 -16.17 12.82
C TRP A 18 -1.74 -15.18 13.35
N GLY A 19 -0.62 -15.73 13.82
CA GLY A 19 0.58 -14.98 14.14
C GLY A 19 0.87 -14.20 12.88
N THR A 20 0.82 -12.88 13.03
CA THR A 20 1.29 -11.86 12.10
C THR A 20 1.52 -12.43 10.71
N THR A 21 0.47 -12.50 9.89
CA THR A 21 0.63 -12.82 8.46
C THR A 21 1.73 -11.90 7.95
N MET A 22 2.91 -12.45 7.64
CA MET A 22 3.89 -11.72 6.85
C MET A 22 3.16 -11.42 5.55
N THR A 23 2.58 -10.23 5.44
CA THR A 23 1.87 -9.80 4.25
C THR A 23 2.92 -9.83 3.15
N ARG A 24 2.85 -10.85 2.30
CA ARG A 24 3.78 -11.00 1.18
C ARG A 24 3.75 -9.68 0.42
N LYS A 25 4.92 -9.05 0.27
CA LYS A 25 5.04 -7.82 -0.51
C LYS A 25 4.45 -8.07 -1.91
N PRO A 26 3.62 -7.15 -2.43
CA PRO A 26 3.09 -7.31 -3.77
C PRO A 26 4.24 -7.32 -4.77
N ASP A 27 4.11 -8.15 -5.80
CA ASP A 27 5.16 -8.31 -6.81
C ASP A 27 5.33 -7.02 -7.65
N PHE A 28 4.31 -6.15 -7.67
CA PHE A 28 4.26 -4.91 -8.43
C PHE A 28 3.50 -3.80 -7.68
N LEU A 29 3.99 -2.55 -7.73
CA LEU A 29 3.32 -1.39 -7.11
C LEU A 29 1.94 -1.15 -7.73
N ARG A 30 1.80 -1.46 -9.03
CA ARG A 30 0.51 -1.36 -9.73
C ARG A 30 -0.59 -2.22 -9.10
N GLN A 31 -0.26 -3.28 -8.36
CA GLN A 31 -1.26 -4.09 -7.66
C GLN A 31 -1.92 -3.27 -6.53
N ILE A 32 -1.13 -2.54 -5.75
CA ILE A 32 -1.64 -1.64 -4.71
C ILE A 32 -2.51 -0.55 -5.35
N PHE A 33 -1.96 0.14 -6.37
CA PHE A 33 -2.70 1.20 -7.05
C PHE A 33 -4.01 0.70 -7.67
N ASN A 34 -4.01 -0.46 -8.32
CA ASN A 34 -5.22 -0.98 -8.95
C ASN A 34 -6.33 -1.27 -7.93
N VAL A 35 -5.99 -1.78 -6.75
CA VAL A 35 -6.96 -2.02 -5.66
C VAL A 35 -7.56 -0.69 -5.18
N ILE A 36 -6.71 0.29 -4.92
CA ILE A 36 -7.14 1.61 -4.42
C ILE A 36 -7.99 2.32 -5.48
N LEU A 37 -7.53 2.39 -6.73
CA LEU A 37 -8.27 3.03 -7.81
C LEU A 37 -9.61 2.34 -8.09
N ALA A 38 -9.71 1.02 -7.90
CA ALA A 38 -10.97 0.30 -8.02
C ALA A 38 -11.92 0.61 -6.85
N LYS A 39 -11.39 0.70 -5.63
CA LYS A 39 -12.18 1.06 -4.43
C LYS A 39 -12.78 2.46 -4.52
N HIS A 40 -12.07 3.38 -5.18
CA HIS A 40 -12.45 4.78 -5.32
C HIS A 40 -12.87 5.17 -6.74
N GLN A 41 -13.29 4.20 -7.56
CA GLN A 41 -13.64 4.43 -8.97
C GLN A 41 -14.78 5.44 -9.15
N ASP A 42 -15.68 5.56 -8.16
CA ASP A 42 -16.81 6.49 -8.20
C ASP A 42 -16.40 7.93 -7.85
N GLU A 43 -15.24 8.11 -7.21
CA GLU A 43 -14.68 9.42 -6.83
C GLU A 43 -13.68 9.96 -7.87
N LEU A 44 -13.16 9.08 -8.74
CA LEU A 44 -12.12 9.40 -9.71
C LEU A 44 -12.68 9.43 -11.13
N GLU A 45 -12.34 10.47 -11.89
CA GLU A 45 -12.67 10.48 -13.30
C GLU A 45 -12.00 9.32 -14.05
N PRO A 46 -12.71 8.61 -14.95
CA PRO A 46 -12.15 7.45 -15.67
C PRO A 46 -10.84 7.76 -16.42
N ARG A 47 -10.71 9.00 -16.92
CA ARG A 47 -9.50 9.50 -17.55
C ARG A 47 -8.32 9.55 -16.58
N ASN A 48 -8.54 10.07 -15.37
CA ASN A 48 -7.52 10.16 -14.33
C ASN A 48 -7.09 8.76 -13.88
N VAL A 49 -8.03 7.81 -13.73
CA VAL A 49 -7.72 6.41 -13.41
C VAL A 49 -6.82 5.79 -14.48
N SER A 50 -7.12 5.99 -15.76
CA SER A 50 -6.31 5.47 -16.86
C SER A 50 -4.91 6.07 -16.87
N GLU A 51 -4.79 7.38 -16.67
CA GLU A 51 -3.50 8.07 -16.63
C GLU A 51 -2.66 7.63 -15.43
N LEU A 52 -3.28 7.49 -14.24
CA LEU A 52 -2.61 6.99 -13.02
C LEU A 52 -2.04 5.60 -13.23
N ARG A 53 -2.82 4.66 -13.80
CA ARG A 53 -2.34 3.31 -14.13
C ARG A 53 -1.15 3.35 -15.08
N LYS A 54 -1.20 4.22 -16.10
CA LYS A 54 -0.13 4.38 -17.08
C LYS A 54 1.15 4.92 -16.44
N MET A 55 1.05 5.96 -15.62
CA MET A 55 2.22 6.54 -14.94
C MET A 55 2.90 5.54 -14.01
N VAL A 56 2.13 4.79 -13.21
CA VAL A 56 2.69 3.76 -12.31
C VAL A 56 3.35 2.64 -13.12
N TRP A 57 2.75 2.22 -14.23
CA TRP A 57 3.34 1.20 -15.11
C TRP A 57 4.66 1.68 -15.74
N VAL A 58 4.73 2.92 -16.22
CA VAL A 58 5.97 3.50 -16.76
C VAL A 58 7.04 3.60 -15.67
N ALA A 59 6.67 4.05 -14.47
CA ALA A 59 7.58 4.14 -13.34
C ALA A 59 8.13 2.77 -12.94
N GLU A 60 7.30 1.73 -12.96
CA GLU A 60 7.72 0.38 -12.61
C GLU A 60 8.82 -0.15 -13.54
N ASN A 61 8.66 0.06 -14.85
CA ASN A 61 9.67 -0.30 -15.84
C ASN A 61 10.94 0.55 -15.70
N LYS A 62 10.80 1.84 -15.38
CA LYS A 62 11.93 2.77 -15.27
C LYS A 62 12.77 2.55 -14.01
N PHE A 63 12.11 2.42 -12.87
CA PHE A 63 12.75 2.31 -11.55
C PHE A 63 13.01 0.85 -11.14
N LYS A 64 12.50 -0.14 -11.88
CA LYS A 64 12.73 -1.58 -11.66
C LYS A 64 12.44 -2.01 -10.23
N PHE A 65 11.24 -1.66 -9.75
CA PHE A 65 10.76 -2.07 -8.43
C PHE A 65 9.82 -3.28 -8.49
N SER A 66 9.87 -4.07 -9.57
CA SER A 66 9.20 -5.38 -9.62
C SER A 66 9.97 -6.39 -8.75
N SER A 67 9.26 -7.24 -8.02
CA SER A 67 9.89 -8.30 -7.21
C SER A 67 10.63 -9.36 -8.05
N PHE A 68 10.39 -9.40 -9.36
CA PHE A 68 11.08 -10.28 -10.31
C PHE A 68 12.47 -9.76 -10.69
N GLU A 69 12.63 -8.43 -10.80
CA GLU A 69 13.91 -7.80 -11.14
C GLU A 69 14.70 -7.40 -9.89
N ASN A 70 14.02 -7.04 -8.81
CA ASN A 70 14.64 -6.66 -7.54
C ASN A 70 13.89 -7.29 -6.35
N PRO A 71 14.48 -8.29 -5.67
CA PRO A 71 13.82 -8.99 -4.56
C PRO A 71 13.52 -8.09 -3.35
N ASP A 72 14.24 -6.97 -3.18
CA ASP A 72 13.85 -5.91 -2.24
C ASP A 72 13.72 -4.55 -2.96
N PRO A 73 12.49 -4.20 -3.41
CA PRO A 73 12.28 -2.99 -4.20
C PRO A 73 12.26 -1.70 -3.37
N THR A 74 12.51 -1.77 -2.06
CA THR A 74 12.35 -0.66 -1.09
C THR A 74 13.11 0.59 -1.53
N GLU A 75 14.40 0.46 -1.87
CA GLU A 75 15.24 1.58 -2.31
C GLU A 75 14.79 2.20 -3.64
N ASN A 76 14.27 1.38 -4.55
CA ASN A 76 13.77 1.85 -5.84
C ASN A 76 12.42 2.55 -5.70
N LEU A 77 11.55 2.04 -4.82
CA LEU A 77 10.29 2.69 -4.44
C LEU A 77 10.53 4.03 -3.76
N LYS A 78 11.52 4.10 -2.85
CA LYS A 78 11.96 5.34 -2.21
C LYS A 78 12.36 6.40 -3.25
N LYS A 79 13.25 6.04 -4.19
CA LYS A 79 13.63 6.91 -5.30
C LYS A 79 12.45 7.35 -6.14
N PHE A 80 11.49 6.46 -6.39
CA PHE A 80 10.27 6.81 -7.11
C PHE A 80 9.40 7.78 -6.31
N PHE A 81 9.13 7.54 -5.03
CA PHE A 81 8.32 8.43 -4.19
C PHE A 81 8.94 9.81 -3.97
N GLU A 82 10.26 9.92 -4.04
CA GLU A 82 10.97 11.21 -4.01
C GLU A 82 11.09 11.87 -5.40
N SER A 83 10.68 11.19 -6.47
CA SER A 83 10.82 11.68 -7.84
C SER A 83 9.76 12.72 -8.21
N LYS A 84 10.05 13.48 -9.28
CA LYS A 84 9.05 14.36 -9.92
C LYS A 84 7.87 13.57 -10.49
N GLU A 85 8.10 12.35 -10.98
CA GLU A 85 7.06 11.51 -11.58
C GLU A 85 5.99 11.12 -10.57
N PHE A 86 6.39 10.77 -9.34
CA PHE A 86 5.43 10.54 -8.27
C PHE A 86 4.76 11.83 -7.78
N GLY A 87 5.45 12.97 -7.89
CA GLY A 87 4.82 14.27 -7.69
C GLY A 87 3.62 14.52 -8.62
N GLU A 88 3.72 14.15 -9.90
CA GLU A 88 2.59 14.22 -10.84
C GLU A 88 1.44 13.28 -10.44
N VAL A 89 1.75 12.07 -9.95
CA VAL A 89 0.76 11.14 -9.40
C VAL A 89 0.01 11.78 -8.23
N LEU A 90 0.74 12.35 -7.25
CA LEU A 90 0.12 13.00 -6.10
C LEU A 90 -0.67 14.24 -6.49
N ARG A 91 -0.25 15.02 -7.50
CA ARG A 91 -1.02 16.17 -7.98
C ARG A 91 -2.38 15.79 -8.54
N LEU A 92 -2.50 14.63 -9.18
CA LEU A 92 -3.79 14.11 -9.65
C LEU A 92 -4.64 13.55 -8.51
N LEU A 93 -4.02 13.08 -7.43
CA LEU A 93 -4.71 12.49 -6.29
C LEU A 93 -4.99 13.47 -5.14
N LYS A 94 -4.33 14.63 -5.08
CA LYS A 94 -4.39 15.55 -3.92
C LYS A 94 -5.79 16.06 -3.58
N GLN A 95 -6.68 16.12 -4.58
CA GLN A 95 -8.08 16.52 -4.39
C GLN A 95 -8.96 15.38 -3.84
N HIS A 96 -8.43 14.16 -3.81
CA HIS A 96 -9.10 12.94 -3.36
C HIS A 96 -8.39 12.41 -2.11
N GLU A 97 -8.54 13.10 -0.98
CA GLU A 97 -7.78 12.83 0.24
C GLU A 97 -7.89 11.36 0.69
N ARG A 98 -9.09 10.78 0.61
CA ARG A 98 -9.34 9.37 0.96
C ARG A 98 -8.51 8.39 0.13
N VAL A 99 -8.31 8.69 -1.16
CA VAL A 99 -7.50 7.86 -2.07
C VAL A 99 -6.03 7.88 -1.67
N VAL A 100 -5.53 9.05 -1.25
CA VAL A 100 -4.15 9.22 -0.81
C VAL A 100 -3.92 8.58 0.55
N GLU A 101 -4.87 8.70 1.48
CA GLU A 101 -4.84 8.04 2.79
C GLU A 101 -4.77 6.51 2.62
N ASP A 102 -5.67 5.94 1.83
CA ASP A 102 -5.67 4.51 1.50
C ASP A 102 -4.35 4.04 0.87
N LEU A 103 -3.76 4.85 -0.01
CA LEU A 103 -2.44 4.59 -0.58
C LEU A 103 -1.36 4.55 0.47
N ILE A 104 -1.33 5.52 1.37
CA ILE A 104 -0.36 5.58 2.46
C ILE A 104 -0.51 4.36 3.38
N GLU A 105 -1.74 3.96 3.70
CA GLU A 105 -2.01 2.79 4.54
C GLU A 105 -1.54 1.48 3.90
N GLU A 106 -1.86 1.25 2.63
CA GLU A 106 -1.42 0.03 1.94
C GLU A 106 0.11 0.02 1.77
N ILE A 107 0.74 1.16 1.47
CA ILE A 107 2.21 1.25 1.42
C ILE A 107 2.82 0.98 2.79
N LYS A 108 2.27 1.53 3.86
CA LYS A 108 2.71 1.27 5.24
C LYS A 108 2.63 -0.22 5.58
N LYS A 109 1.54 -0.88 5.18
CA LYS A 109 1.28 -2.30 5.45
C LYS A 109 2.26 -3.24 4.74
N TYR A 110 2.65 -2.94 3.49
CA TYR A 110 3.55 -3.83 2.72
C TYR A 110 5.04 -3.43 2.83
N TYR A 111 5.33 -2.14 2.95
CA TYR A 111 6.69 -1.61 2.85
C TYR A 111 7.16 -0.86 4.11
N GLY A 112 6.29 -0.64 5.09
CA GLY A 112 6.62 -0.07 6.39
C GLY A 112 6.43 1.46 6.48
N GLU A 113 6.58 1.98 7.70
CA GLU A 113 6.33 3.40 8.02
C GLU A 113 7.27 4.35 7.28
N GLU A 114 8.50 3.94 6.97
CA GLU A 114 9.48 4.79 6.29
C GLU A 114 8.95 5.26 4.93
N LEU A 115 8.53 4.33 4.06
CA LEU A 115 8.02 4.70 2.74
C LEU A 115 6.70 5.45 2.81
N ALA A 116 5.82 5.07 3.74
CA ALA A 116 4.57 5.80 3.97
C ALA A 116 4.82 7.26 4.37
N SER A 117 5.84 7.51 5.21
CA SER A 117 6.21 8.86 5.65
C SER A 117 6.76 9.71 4.51
N ILE A 118 7.47 9.11 3.55
CA ILE A 118 7.94 9.81 2.35
C ILE A 118 6.76 10.32 1.52
N ILE A 119 5.73 9.49 1.32
CA ILE A 119 4.52 9.88 0.59
C ILE A 119 3.80 11.02 1.33
N LYS A 120 3.63 10.93 2.66
CA LYS A 120 3.02 11.99 3.48
C LYS A 120 3.75 13.32 3.32
N ARG A 121 5.07 13.32 3.57
CA ARG A 121 5.91 14.52 3.41
C ARG A 121 5.77 15.11 2.01
N ARG A 122 5.78 14.25 0.99
CA ARG A 122 5.67 14.69 -0.41
C ARG A 122 4.32 15.32 -0.73
N LEU A 123 3.24 14.79 -0.16
CA LEU A 123 1.90 15.37 -0.27
C LEU A 123 1.83 16.74 0.38
N GLU A 124 2.40 16.90 1.58
CA GLU A 124 2.45 18.19 2.29
C GLU A 124 3.24 19.24 1.49
N GLU A 125 4.41 18.88 0.96
CA GLU A 125 5.19 19.78 0.08
C GLU A 125 4.36 20.28 -1.12
N ILE A 126 3.61 19.39 -1.77
CA ILE A 126 2.77 19.74 -2.92
C ILE A 126 1.63 20.67 -2.50
N LYS A 127 0.97 20.39 -1.38
CA LYS A 127 -0.10 21.25 -0.84
C LYS A 127 0.43 22.66 -0.54
N SER A 128 1.57 22.78 0.15
CA SER A 128 2.15 24.07 0.55
C SER A 128 2.76 24.90 -0.59
N MET A 129 3.11 24.28 -1.72
CA MET A 129 3.65 25.01 -2.89
C MET A 129 2.56 25.66 -3.75
N GLU A 130 1.29 25.28 -3.54
CA GLU A 130 0.16 25.70 -4.37
C GLU A 130 -0.86 26.57 -3.62
N GLU A 131 -0.61 26.86 -2.33
CA GLU A 131 -1.27 27.91 -1.52
C GLU A 131 -0.56 29.26 -1.67
#